data_AF-A0A392N442-F1
#
_entry.id   AF-A0A392N442-F1
#
_cell.length_a   1.000
_cell.length_b   1.000
_cell.length_c   1.000
_cell.angle_alpha   90.00
_cell.angle_beta   90.00
_cell.angle_gamma   90.00
#
_symmetry.space_group_name_H-M   'P 1'
#
loop_
_entity.id
_entity.type
_entity.pdbx_description
1 polymer ?
#
loop_
_entity_poly.entity_id
_entity_poly.type
_entity_poly.pdbx_seq_one_letter_code
_entity_poly.pdbx_strand_id
1 'polypeptide(L)'
;FAVGYNRRGIEETKSVKENLNGSNSLLDRAKCFEIVGTAINHVVKDSVVDLRSPELSVLVEVLPLSGVPNGSIVVAVSVLPSNLVSTKPKLCVKALNSNNKEGSVAQ
;
A
#
# COMPACT_ATOMS: atom_id res chain seq x y z
N PHE A 1 6.24 -9.45 14.01
CA PHE A 1 5.44 -8.78 12.95
C PHE A 1 5.75 -9.40 11.59
N ALA A 2 4.90 -9.21 10.59
CA ALA A 2 5.18 -9.57 9.20
C ALA A 2 5.08 -8.35 8.29
N VAL A 3 5.75 -8.38 7.14
CA VAL A 3 5.61 -7.35 6.11
C VAL A 3 5.23 -8.01 4.79
N GLY A 4 4.12 -7.56 4.21
CA GLY A 4 3.70 -7.94 2.86
C GLY A 4 3.89 -6.76 1.92
N TYR A 5 4.33 -7.04 0.69
CA TYR A 5 4.50 -6.01 -0.33
C TYR A 5 3.86 -6.48 -1.64
N ASN A 6 3.02 -5.63 -2.23
CA ASN A 6 2.25 -5.96 -3.42
C ASN A 6 2.20 -4.77 -4.40
N ARG A 7 2.40 -5.06 -5.69
CA ARG A 7 2.43 -4.08 -6.80
C ARG A 7 1.30 -4.34 -7.81
N ARG A 8 0.13 -4.67 -7.30
CA ARG A 8 -0.99 -5.15 -8.12
C ARG A 8 -1.29 -4.18 -9.27
N GLY A 9 -1.28 -4.70 -10.51
CA GLY A 9 -1.59 -3.92 -11.72
C GLY A 9 -0.43 -3.12 -12.30
N ILE A 10 0.80 -3.28 -11.80
CA ILE A 10 2.02 -2.60 -12.31
C ILE A 10 2.99 -3.59 -13.00
N GLU A 11 2.66 -4.88 -13.04
CA GLU A 11 3.53 -5.94 -13.59
C GLU A 11 3.74 -5.85 -15.13
N GLU A 12 2.88 -5.14 -15.88
CA GLU A 12 2.90 -5.15 -17.35
C GLU A 12 3.26 -3.81 -18.04
N THR A 13 3.36 -2.69 -17.33
CA THR A 13 3.77 -1.42 -17.96
C THR A 13 5.28 -1.31 -18.05
N LYS A 14 5.86 -1.88 -19.12
CA LYS A 14 7.25 -1.69 -19.56
C LYS A 14 7.69 -0.21 -19.63
N SER A 15 6.74 0.74 -19.69
CA SER A 15 6.94 2.17 -19.90
C SER A 15 7.23 3.01 -18.64
N VAL A 16 7.11 2.46 -17.43
CA VAL A 16 7.48 3.19 -16.20
C VAL A 16 9.01 3.15 -15.96
N LYS A 17 9.74 2.34 -16.73
CA LYS A 17 11.19 2.19 -16.60
C LYS A 17 11.98 3.36 -17.20
N GLU A 18 11.38 4.15 -18.10
CA GLU A 18 12.12 5.11 -18.94
C GLU A 18 12.11 6.56 -18.43
N ASN A 19 11.22 6.93 -17.48
CA ASN A 19 11.05 8.33 -17.05
C ASN A 19 11.24 8.58 -15.55
N LEU A 20 11.76 7.62 -14.78
CA LEU A 20 11.85 7.75 -13.32
C LEU A 20 13.30 7.66 -12.84
N ASN A 21 13.95 8.82 -12.87
CA ASN A 21 15.30 9.04 -12.41
C ASN A 21 15.41 8.82 -10.89
N GLY A 22 16.21 7.83 -10.46
CA GLY A 22 16.86 7.77 -9.13
C GLY A 22 16.01 7.52 -7.87
N SER A 23 14.73 7.90 -7.83
CA SER A 23 13.89 7.88 -6.61
C SER A 23 13.17 6.54 -6.34
N ASN A 24 13.40 5.52 -7.18
CA ASN A 24 12.68 4.25 -7.14
C ASN A 24 13.25 3.19 -6.19
N SER A 25 14.32 3.47 -5.45
CA SER A 25 14.85 2.52 -4.46
C SER A 25 13.83 2.15 -3.37
N LEU A 26 12.87 3.04 -3.07
CA LEU A 26 11.75 2.80 -2.16
C LEU A 26 10.70 1.82 -2.73
N LEU A 27 10.69 1.60 -4.04
CA LEU A 27 9.87 0.59 -4.70
C LEU A 27 10.56 -0.77 -4.79
N ASP A 28 11.84 -0.86 -4.37
CA ASP A 28 12.48 -2.16 -4.22
C ASP A 28 11.85 -2.89 -3.03
N ARG A 29 11.46 -4.15 -3.26
CA ARG A 29 10.78 -4.96 -2.25
C ARG A 29 11.67 -5.17 -1.02
N ALA A 30 12.96 -5.45 -1.22
CA ALA A 30 13.87 -5.72 -0.12
C ALA A 30 14.15 -4.45 0.70
N LYS A 31 14.36 -3.31 0.02
CA LYS A 31 14.54 -2.02 0.70
C LYS A 31 13.30 -1.60 1.47
N CYS A 32 12.12 -1.85 0.92
CA CYS A 32 10.85 -1.60 1.62
C CYS A 32 10.77 -2.41 2.93
N PHE A 33 11.10 -3.71 2.90
CA PHE A 33 11.11 -4.54 4.09
C PHE A 33 12.13 -4.07 5.14
N GLU A 34 13.32 -3.65 4.70
CA GLU A 34 14.35 -3.09 5.58
C GLU A 34 13.85 -1.82 6.30
N ILE A 35 13.24 -0.90 5.54
CA ILE A 35 12.72 0.37 6.08
C ILE A 35 11.58 0.11 7.07
N VAL A 36 10.61 -0.73 6.69
CA VAL A 36 9.47 -1.06 7.56
C VAL A 36 9.94 -1.75 8.83
N GLY A 37 10.85 -2.73 8.72
CA GLY A 37 11.42 -3.42 9.88
C GLY A 37 12.16 -2.47 10.82
N THR A 38 12.97 -1.55 10.26
CA THR A 38 13.67 -0.52 11.04
C THR A 38 12.68 0.40 11.76
N ALA A 39 11.63 0.85 11.07
CA ALA A 39 10.61 1.72 11.65
C ALA A 39 9.85 1.02 12.79
N ILE A 40 9.48 -0.26 12.62
CA ILE A 40 8.82 -1.02 13.67
C ILE A 40 9.75 -1.22 14.86
N ASN A 41 11.00 -1.59 14.64
CA ASN A 41 11.97 -1.80 15.72
C ASN A 41 12.28 -0.51 16.52
N HIS A 42 12.15 0.65 15.88
CA HIS A 42 12.28 1.94 16.56
C HIS A 42 11.09 2.23 17.51
N VAL A 43 9.89 1.78 17.16
CA VAL A 43 8.67 1.98 17.97
C VAL A 43 8.51 0.88 19.03
N VAL A 44 8.78 -0.37 18.65
CA VAL A 44 8.71 -1.56 19.49
C VAL A 44 10.08 -2.21 19.50
N LYS A 45 10.86 -1.93 20.55
CA LYS A 45 12.19 -2.53 20.72
C LYS A 45 12.12 -4.05 20.74
N ASP A 46 13.18 -4.68 20.23
CA ASP A 46 13.33 -6.14 20.16
C ASP A 46 12.23 -6.84 19.36
N SER A 47 11.55 -6.09 18.49
CA SER A 47 10.56 -6.65 17.57
C SER A 47 11.22 -7.60 16.57
N VAL A 48 10.57 -8.74 16.32
CA VAL A 48 11.07 -9.78 15.40
C VAL A 48 10.14 -9.97 14.22
N VAL A 49 10.70 -10.37 13.09
CA VAL A 49 9.93 -10.79 11.92
C VAL A 49 9.43 -12.22 12.15
N ASP A 50 8.13 -12.43 12.04
CA ASP A 50 7.47 -13.74 12.12
C ASP A 50 6.52 -13.90 10.93
N LEU A 51 6.80 -14.87 10.06
CA LEU A 51 6.01 -15.16 8.87
C LEU A 51 4.97 -16.26 9.08
N ARG A 52 4.96 -16.88 10.27
CA ARG A 52 4.07 -17.99 10.61
C ARG A 52 2.87 -17.50 11.41
N SER A 53 3.11 -16.73 12.47
CA SER A 53 2.06 -16.29 13.39
C SER A 53 2.24 -14.83 13.86
N PRO A 54 2.36 -13.86 12.92
CA PRO A 54 2.61 -12.47 13.28
C PRO A 54 1.45 -11.87 14.11
N GLU A 55 1.78 -11.25 15.25
CA GLU A 55 0.83 -10.44 16.03
C GLU A 55 0.34 -9.20 15.26
N LEU A 56 1.21 -8.68 14.39
CA LEU A 56 1.02 -7.48 13.59
C LEU A 56 1.53 -7.73 12.18
N SER A 57 0.73 -7.39 11.17
CA SER A 57 1.16 -7.40 9.77
C SER A 57 1.10 -6.01 9.16
N VAL A 58 2.16 -5.64 8.47
CA VAL A 58 2.22 -4.40 7.68
C VAL A 58 2.12 -4.78 6.21
N LEU A 59 1.10 -4.28 5.52
CA LEU A 59 0.91 -4.47 4.09
C LEU A 59 1.20 -3.17 3.36
N VAL A 60 2.13 -3.24 2.41
CA VAL A 60 2.53 -2.12 1.56
C VAL A 60 2.05 -2.42 0.13
N GLU A 61 1.13 -1.62 -0.38
CA GLU A 61 0.49 -1.82 -1.68
C GLU A 61 0.69 -0.61 -2.59
N VAL A 62 1.35 -0.82 -3.73
CA VAL A 62 1.44 0.22 -4.77
C VAL A 62 0.16 0.22 -5.58
N LEU A 63 -0.49 1.38 -5.69
CA LEU A 63 -1.82 1.52 -6.28
C LEU A 63 -1.77 2.13 -7.69
N PRO A 64 -2.31 1.46 -8.72
CA PRO A 64 -2.43 2.03 -10.06
C PRO A 64 -3.68 2.94 -10.12
N LEU A 65 -3.56 4.16 -9.58
CA LEU A 65 -4.66 5.12 -9.55
C LEU A 65 -4.66 6.00 -10.81
N SER A 66 -5.81 6.05 -11.49
CA SER A 66 -6.03 7.01 -12.57
C SER A 66 -6.13 8.45 -12.02
N GLY A 67 -5.72 9.43 -12.82
CA GLY A 67 -5.76 10.85 -12.44
C GLY A 67 -4.62 11.32 -11.54
N VAL A 68 -3.72 10.42 -11.12
CA VAL A 68 -2.46 10.78 -10.47
C VAL A 68 -1.46 11.24 -11.53
N PRO A 69 -0.72 12.35 -11.31
CA PRO A 69 0.27 12.84 -12.28
C PRO A 69 1.28 11.77 -12.66
N ASN A 70 1.62 11.69 -13.95
CA ASN A 70 2.63 10.76 -14.44
C ASN A 70 3.96 10.97 -13.69
N GLY A 71 4.54 9.87 -13.22
CA GLY A 71 5.76 9.87 -12.40
C GLY A 71 5.53 9.98 -10.89
N SER A 72 4.30 10.25 -10.45
CA SER A 72 3.93 10.12 -9.04
C SER A 72 3.56 8.68 -8.69
N ILE A 73 3.88 8.27 -7.47
CA ILE A 73 3.61 6.92 -6.97
C ILE A 73 2.70 7.05 -5.74
N VAL A 74 1.59 6.30 -5.74
CA VAL A 74 0.73 6.19 -4.57
C VAL A 74 0.90 4.81 -3.95
N VAL A 75 1.13 4.78 -2.64
CA VAL A 75 1.30 3.56 -1.86
C VAL A 75 0.31 3.60 -0.70
N ALA A 76 -0.44 2.52 -0.52
CA ALA A 76 -1.21 2.25 0.68
C ALA A 76 -0.36 1.48 1.68
N VAL A 77 -0.38 1.91 2.94
CA VAL A 77 0.23 1.18 4.05
C VAL A 77 -0.88 0.81 5.02
N SER A 78 -1.08 -0.49 5.23
CA SER A 78 -2.06 -1.01 6.19
C SER A 78 -1.33 -1.71 7.32
N VAL A 79 -1.66 -1.36 8.57
CA VAL A 79 -1.13 -2.01 9.77
C VAL A 79 -2.28 -2.75 10.43
N LEU A 80 -2.20 -4.09 10.41
CA LEU A 80 -3.31 -4.96 10.77
C LEU A 80 -2.92 -5.90 11.92
N PRO A 81 -3.77 -6.07 12.95
CA PRO A 81 -3.59 -7.11 13.95
C PRO A 81 -3.81 -8.51 13.36
N SER A 82 -3.23 -9.52 13.99
CA SER A 82 -3.22 -10.92 13.56
C SER A 82 -4.58 -11.50 13.18
N ASN A 83 -5.65 -11.09 13.85
CA ASN A 83 -7.02 -11.56 13.62
C ASN A 83 -7.62 -11.07 12.29
N LEU A 84 -7.12 -9.97 11.72
CA LEU A 84 -7.57 -9.42 10.44
C LEU A 84 -6.80 -9.97 9.22
N VAL A 85 -5.69 -10.68 9.47
CA VAL A 85 -4.76 -11.18 8.44
C VAL A 85 -5.07 -12.64 8.06
N SER A 86 -6.16 -13.21 8.56
CA SER A 86 -6.60 -14.58 8.23
C SER A 86 -7.33 -14.69 6.88
N THR A 87 -7.74 -13.55 6.30
CA THR A 87 -8.42 -13.49 5.01
C THR A 87 -7.50 -12.85 3.99
N LYS A 88 -7.51 -13.33 2.73
CA LYS A 88 -6.81 -12.64 1.63
C LYS A 88 -7.23 -11.16 1.65
N PRO A 89 -6.33 -10.21 1.95
CA PRO A 89 -6.69 -8.80 2.00
C PRO A 89 -7.27 -8.40 0.65
N LYS A 90 -8.50 -7.87 0.63
CA LYS A 90 -9.13 -7.31 -0.58
C LYS A 90 -9.21 -5.80 -0.43
N LEU A 91 -8.25 -5.10 -1.02
CA LEU A 91 -8.34 -3.65 -1.16
C LEU A 91 -9.43 -3.33 -2.20
N CYS A 92 -10.48 -2.62 -1.76
CA CYS A 92 -11.54 -2.13 -2.62
C CYS A 92 -11.43 -0.61 -2.70
N VAL A 93 -11.01 -0.08 -3.85
CA VAL A 93 -11.11 1.35 -4.13
C VAL A 93 -12.54 1.64 -4.56
N LYS A 94 -13.28 2.39 -3.75
CA LYS A 94 -14.61 2.89 -4.10
C LYS A 94 -14.53 4.40 -4.23
N ALA A 95 -15.08 4.94 -5.30
CA ALA A 95 -15.32 6.37 -5.40
C ALA A 95 -16.22 6.77 -4.22
N LEU A 96 -15.85 7.86 -3.53
CA LEU A 96 -16.76 8.47 -2.56
C LEU A 96 -17.93 9.00 -3.36
N ASN A 97 -19.15 8.53 -3.05
CA ASN A 97 -20.35 9.08 -3.65
C ASN A 97 -20.34 10.60 -3.37
N SER A 98 -20.27 11.43 -4.41
CA SER A 98 -20.46 12.86 -4.24
C SER A 98 -21.87 13.04 -3.70
N ASN A 99 -21.96 13.51 -2.45
CA ASN A 99 -23.24 13.72 -1.80
C ASN A 99 -23.87 14.99 -2.38
N ASN A 100 -24.24 14.97 -3.66
CA ASN A 100 -25.03 16.04 -4.28
C ASN A 100 -26.48 15.86 -3.84
N LYS A 101 -26.77 16.18 -2.57
CA LYS A 101 -28.10 16.66 -2.22
C LYS A 101 -28.14 18.13 -2.58
N GLU A 102 -28.55 18.45 -3.81
CA GLU A 102 -29.09 19.77 -4.10
C GLU A 102 -30.08 19.68 -5.27
N GLY A 103 -31.33 20.03 -4.97
CA GLY A 103 -32.32 20.45 -5.96
C GLY A 103 -33.25 19.38 -6.53
N SER A 104 -34.18 18.85 -5.73
CA SER A 104 -35.48 18.44 -6.30
C SER A 104 -36.25 19.73 -6.60
N VAL A 105 -36.16 20.21 -7.84
CA VAL A 105 -37.14 21.16 -8.38
C VAL A 105 -38.26 20.31 -8.98
N ALA A 106 -39.36 20.20 -8.26
CA ALA A 106 -40.63 19.78 -8.84
C ALA A 106 -41.19 20.96 -9.63
N GLN A 107 -41.51 20.70 -10.90
CA GLN A 107 -42.28 21.59 -11.77
C GLN A 107 -43.73 21.10 -11.82
#